data_AF-A0A2M9EIT4-F1
#
_entry.id   AF-A0A2M9EIT4-F1
#
_cell.length_a   1.000
_cell.length_b   1.000
_cell.length_c   1.000
_cell.angle_alpha   90.00
_cell.angle_beta   90.00
_cell.angle_gamma   90.00
#
_symmetry.space_group_name_H-M   'P 1'
#
loop_
_entity.id
_entity.type
_entity.pdbx_description
1 polymer ?
#
loop_
_entity_poly.entity_id
_entity_poly.type
_entity_poly.pdbx_seq_one_letter_code
_entity_poly.pdbx_strand_id
1 'polypeptide(L)' 'MSALPAELAEALAAAPQAHVLFQALPPSHQREYSRWVGEAKRPTTRQQRAEKAVAMLLAKAAP' A
#
# COMPACT_ATOMS: atom_id res chain seq x y z
N MET A 1 4.62 8.06 14.75
CA MET A 1 3.72 8.19 13.58
C MET A 1 4.45 7.58 12.40
N SER A 2 4.01 6.43 11.88
CA SER A 2 4.66 5.82 10.71
C SER A 2 4.17 6.56 9.46
N ALA A 3 5.05 7.33 8.83
CA ALA A 3 4.74 8.00 7.57
C ALA A 3 4.47 6.97 6.45
N LEU A 4 3.60 7.33 5.50
CA LEU A 4 3.34 6.52 4.31
C LEU A 4 4.61 6.49 3.43
N PRO A 5 5.19 5.31 3.10
CA PRO A 5 6.33 5.24 2.21
C PRO A 5 6.01 5.83 0.84
N ALA A 6 6.97 6.56 0.25
CA ALA A 6 6.79 7.20 -1.06
C ALA A 6 6.35 6.20 -2.13
N GLU A 7 6.95 5.01 -2.16
CA GLU A 7 6.60 3.97 -3.14
C GLU A 7 5.15 3.50 -3.00
N LEU A 8 4.62 3.42 -1.77
CA LEU A 8 3.22 3.08 -1.54
C LEU A 8 2.28 4.23 -1.90
N ALA A 9 2.67 5.47 -1.61
CA ALA A 9 1.90 6.65 -2.00
C ALA A 9 1.77 6.75 -3.53
N GLU A 10 2.88 6.57 -4.26
CA GLU A 10 2.92 6.58 -5.73
C GLU A 10 2.09 5.44 -6.32
N ALA A 11 2.23 4.21 -5.81
CA ALA A 11 1.46 3.07 -6.29
C ALA A 11 -0.06 3.27 -6.08
N LEU A 12 -0.46 3.82 -4.94
CA LEU A 12 -1.88 4.13 -4.69
C LEU A 12 -2.37 5.29 -5.56
N ALA A 13 -1.55 6.32 -5.81
CA ALA A 13 -1.92 7.42 -6.70
C ALA A 13 -2.13 6.93 -8.15
N ALA A 14 -1.37 5.93 -8.60
CA ALA A 14 -1.55 5.31 -9.91
C ALA A 14 -2.78 4.38 -10.01
N ALA A 15 -3.39 4.00 -8.88
CA ALA A 15 -4.53 3.09 -8.82
C ALA A 15 -5.66 3.66 -7.93
N PRO A 16 -6.50 4.59 -8.45
CA PRO A 16 -7.52 5.28 -7.66
C PRO A 16 -8.48 4.35 -6.90
N GLN A 17 -8.87 3.23 -7.49
CA GLN A 17 -9.72 2.24 -6.82
C GLN A 17 -9.02 1.63 -5.59
N ALA A 18 -7.74 1.25 -5.72
CA ALA A 18 -6.97 0.75 -4.59
C ALA A 18 -6.74 1.82 -3.52
N HIS A 19 -6.58 3.09 -3.93
CA HIS A 19 -6.49 4.22 -3.01
C HIS A 19 -7.74 4.37 -2.15
N VAL A 20 -8.93 4.32 -2.75
CA VAL A 20 -10.21 4.37 -2.02
C VAL A 20 -10.32 3.19 -1.05
N LEU A 21 -10.00 1.98 -1.49
CA LEU A 21 -10.03 0.78 -0.64
C LEU A 21 -9.05 0.89 0.52
N PHE A 22 -7.84 1.41 0.28
CA PHE A 22 -6.84 1.65 1.30
C PHE A 22 -7.31 2.67 2.34
N GLN A 23 -7.89 3.79 1.90
CA GLN A 23 -8.43 4.82 2.80
C GLN A 23 -9.60 4.30 3.65
N ALA A 24 -10.41 3.38 3.11
CA ALA A 24 -11.50 2.75 3.84
C ALA A 24 -11.04 1.74 4.91
N LEU A 25 -9.77 1.31 4.89
CA LEU A 25 -9.24 0.40 5.91
C LEU A 25 -9.12 1.10 7.27
N PRO A 26 -9.29 0.36 8.38
CA PRO A 26 -8.92 0.85 9.70
C PRO A 26 -7.46 1.35 9.75
N PRO A 27 -7.15 2.40 10.53
CA PRO A 27 -5.80 2.95 10.62
C PRO A 27 -4.71 1.93 11.00
N SER A 28 -5.05 0.86 11.73
CA SER A 28 -4.13 -0.24 12.03
C SER A 28 -3.67 -0.98 10.78
N HIS A 29 -4.58 -1.33 9.88
CA HIS A 29 -4.25 -2.02 8.63
C HIS A 29 -3.50 -1.11 7.65
N GLN A 30 -3.86 0.17 7.58
CA GLN A 30 -3.09 1.14 6.78
C GLN A 30 -1.63 1.23 7.25
N ARG A 31 -1.42 1.25 8.57
CA ARG A 31 -0.08 1.22 9.18
C ARG A 31 0.65 -0.09 8.92
N GLU A 32 -0.05 -1.22 8.89
CA GLU A 32 0.57 -2.51 8.61
C GLU A 32 1.12 -2.57 7.18
N TYR A 33 0.34 -2.15 6.18
CA TYR A 33 0.83 -2.02 4.80
C TYR A 33 2.00 -1.04 4.70
N SER A 34 1.88 0.13 5.33
CA SER A 34 2.94 1.14 5.35
C SER A 34 4.23 0.60 5.97
N ARG A 35 4.11 -0.13 7.08
CA ARG A 35 5.23 -0.77 7.77
C ARG A 35 5.86 -1.86 6.91
N TRP A 36 5.04 -2.77 6.36
CA TRP A 36 5.52 -3.86 5.53
C TRP A 36 6.24 -3.37 4.27
N VAL A 37 5.74 -2.33 3.61
CA VAL A 37 6.45 -1.69 2.49
C VAL A 37 7.73 -1.04 3.00
N GLY A 38 7.65 -0.18 4.03
CA GLY A 38 8.79 0.58 4.55
C GLY A 38 9.92 -0.25 5.17
N GLU A 39 9.64 -1.45 5.68
CA GLU A 39 10.63 -2.37 6.26
C GLU A 39 11.62 -2.92 5.21
N ALA A 40 11.29 -2.84 3.92
CA ALA A 40 12.20 -3.29 2.87
C ALA A 40 13.38 -2.31 2.69
N LYS A 41 14.61 -2.83 2.88
CA LYS A 41 15.85 -2.03 2.80
C LYS A 41 16.15 -1.51 1.40
N ARG A 42 15.74 -2.22 0.35
CA ARG A 42 16.04 -1.88 -1.04
C ARG A 42 14.85 -1.11 -1.66
N PRO A 43 15.08 0.02 -2.35
CA PRO A 43 14.01 0.76 -3.03
C PRO A 43 13.20 -0.11 -4.00
N THR A 44 13.87 -0.97 -4.77
CA THR A 44 13.21 -1.90 -5.70
C THR A 44 12.25 -2.86 -5.01
N THR A 45 12.61 -3.35 -3.81
CA THR A 45 11.73 -4.20 -3.01
C THR A 45 10.58 -3.43 -2.39
N ARG A 46 10.79 -2.15 -2.00
CA ARG A 46 9.70 -1.27 -1.55
C ARG A 46 8.67 -1.07 -2.65
N GLN A 47 9.13 -0.80 -3.87
CA GLN A 47 8.27 -0.67 -5.05
C GLN A 47 7.46 -1.94 -5.33
N GLN A 48 8.12 -3.10 -5.38
CA GLN A 48 7.44 -4.39 -5.57
C GLN A 48 6.40 -4.69 -4.47
N ARG A 49 6.69 -4.34 -3.21
CA ARG A 49 5.72 -4.49 -2.11
C ARG A 49 4.57 -3.51 -2.24
N ALA A 50 4.81 -2.28 -2.68
CA ALA A 50 3.77 -1.28 -2.92
C ALA A 50 2.81 -1.72 -4.03
N GLU A 51 3.33 -2.18 -5.17
CA GLU A 51 2.54 -2.76 -6.26
C GLU A 51 1.74 -3.98 -5.79
N LYS A 52 2.37 -4.85 -4.98
CA LYS A 52 1.68 -6.00 -4.39
C LYS A 52 0.58 -5.58 -3.42
N ALA A 53 0.78 -4.54 -2.62
CA ALA A 53 -0.25 -4.01 -1.73
C ALA A 53 -1.48 -3.54 -2.54
N VAL A 54 -1.26 -2.79 -3.63
CA VAL A 54 -2.31 -2.39 -4.57
C VAL A 54 -3.07 -3.61 -5.11
N ALA A 55 -2.36 -4.63 -5.59
CA ALA A 55 -2.98 -5.85 -6.10
C ALA A 55 -3.81 -6.57 -5.02
N MET A 56 -3.32 -6.66 -3.78
CA MET A 56 -4.05 -7.28 -2.66
C MET A 56 -5.32 -6.51 -2.28
N LEU A 57 -5.29 -5.18 -2.32
CA LEU A 57 -6.45 -4.34 -2.06
C LEU A 57 -7.53 -4.57 -3.13
N LEU A 58 -7.15 -4.55 -4.40
CA LEU A 58 -8.07 -4.78 -5.51
C LEU A 58 -8.65 -6.21 -5.49
N ALA A 59 -7.83 -7.22 -5.19
CA ALA A 59 -8.28 -8.60 -5.08
C ALA A 59 -9.30 -8.81 -3.96
N LYS A 60 -9.19 -8.08 -2.84
CA LYS A 60 -10.19 -8.12 -1.75
C LYS A 60 -11.52 -7.47 -2.11
N ALA A 61 -11.55 -6.64 -3.15
CA ALA A 61 -12.77 -6.01 -3.64
C ALA A 61 -13.43 -6.76 -4.80
N ALA A 62 -12.81 -7.84 -5.29
CA ALA A 62 -13.46 -8.74 -6.25
C ALA A 62 -14.56 -9.54 -5.53
N PRO A 63 -15.78 -9.62 -6.11
CA PRO A 63 -16.89 -10.39 -5.55
C PRO A 63 -16.65 -11.90 -5.57
#